data_AF-A0A956U6V8-F1
#
_entry.id   AF-A0A956U6V8-F1
#
_cell.length_a   1.000
_cell.length_b   1.000
_cell.length_c   1.000
_cell.angle_alpha   90.00
_cell.angle_beta   90.00
_cell.angle_gamma   90.00
#
_symmetry.space_group_name_H-M   'P 1'
#
loop_
_entity.id
_entity.type
_entity.pdbx_description
1 polymer ?
#
loop_
_entity_poly.entity_id
_entity_poly.type
_entity_poly.pdbx_seq_one_letter_code
_entity_poly.pdbx_strand_id
1 'polypeptide(L)'
;EPYWYQLSVYAPLTITMMLLSNWAFGVYRRLWRYTGLTEVMELFCSVLSVTTIFLIVRASGYLIIGGHHMSYGIIFINCILAFLSLSGPRVLRRLAIEHSQRKHWRQPIRRRSLVVGAGDAGQMVLKELSQRSDLGVDVVGLIDDDPSKLRTRIGSLTVFGTTKELPNLIESLFIDQVIIAMPSAPASEIRKIVDICRECEVDTRILPGLFELIDGKVSVSQLREVSLEDLLGRAPIEMDNASIAGYLEDRTVLVTGAGGSIGSELCRQIMRFQPTRLILLGKGENSIFSIEQELKARPEPVEIVPVIADIRDIIRMRAIFEKFKPSTVFHAAAHKHVPLMECNVTEAVANNVLGTRVIAELSHLYEVETFVLVSSDKAVNPTSVMGATKRMAELVVQDLANRTSTKYVAVRFGNVLASRGSVIPVWRKQIAMGGPVTVTHPEATRYFMLIPEAVQLILQATALGKGGEIFVLDMGEPVKILDLANDLIRFSGLKPGVDIEIEFIGLRPGEKLYEELLTREEGLTKTVYDKIFVGKPQPINREQLGGYIERLEKGVQNADDMGVHAELNKIVGGCLKPGETESKTYGLN
;
A
#
# COMPACT_ATOMS: atom_id res chain seq x y z
N GLU A 1 -6.10 75.80 25.81
CA GLU A 1 -7.48 75.50 25.35
C GLU A 1 -7.78 75.66 23.85
N PRO A 2 -7.16 76.57 23.06
CA PRO A 2 -7.63 76.79 21.67
C PRO A 2 -7.37 75.59 20.73
N TYR A 3 -6.33 74.80 20.97
CA TYR A 3 -6.00 73.64 20.13
C TYR A 3 -6.97 72.46 20.27
N TRP A 4 -7.55 72.23 21.44
CA TRP A 4 -8.54 71.16 21.64
C TRP A 4 -9.85 71.45 20.92
N TYR A 5 -10.25 72.73 20.92
CA TYR A 5 -11.42 73.19 20.17
C TYR A 5 -11.19 73.16 18.65
N GLN A 6 -9.98 73.51 18.20
CA GLN A 6 -9.62 73.32 16.79
C GLN A 6 -9.65 71.84 16.40
N LEU A 7 -9.06 70.96 17.22
CA LEU A 7 -9.06 69.53 16.96
C LEU A 7 -10.48 68.95 16.89
N SER A 8 -11.38 69.35 17.81
CA SER A 8 -12.76 68.85 17.84
C SER A 8 -13.60 69.28 16.63
N VAL A 9 -13.23 70.37 15.95
CA VAL A 9 -13.90 70.82 14.72
C VAL A 9 -13.23 70.28 13.45
N TYR A 10 -11.89 70.35 13.38
CA TYR A 10 -11.14 69.94 12.20
C TYR A 10 -11.08 68.43 12.01
N ALA A 11 -10.98 67.65 13.09
CA ALA A 11 -10.87 66.19 12.96
C ALA A 11 -12.15 65.57 12.35
N PRO A 12 -13.38 65.87 12.83
CA PRO A 12 -14.60 65.33 12.21
C PRO A 12 -14.78 65.80 10.77
N LEU A 13 -14.45 67.07 10.47
CA LEU A 13 -14.52 67.61 9.11
C LEU A 13 -13.55 66.89 8.17
N THR A 14 -12.31 66.69 8.60
CA THR A 14 -11.26 66.00 7.83
C THR A 14 -11.64 64.54 7.59
N ILE A 15 -12.13 63.84 8.62
CA ILE A 15 -12.60 62.46 8.50
C ILE A 15 -13.76 62.38 7.52
N THR A 16 -14.75 63.28 7.62
CA THR A 16 -15.92 63.29 6.75
C THR A 16 -15.53 63.53 5.29
N MET A 17 -14.68 64.54 5.02
CA MET A 17 -14.20 64.79 3.67
C MET A 17 -13.36 63.63 3.11
N MET A 18 -12.56 62.97 3.95
CA MET A 18 -11.76 61.82 3.53
C MET A 18 -12.64 60.61 3.19
N LEU A 19 -13.68 60.35 3.97
CA LEU A 19 -14.65 59.28 3.69
C LEU A 19 -15.42 59.55 2.40
N LEU A 20 -15.86 60.79 2.17
CA LEU A 20 -16.55 61.20 0.94
C LEU A 20 -15.63 61.10 -0.28
N SER A 21 -14.40 61.57 -0.18
CA SER A 21 -13.41 61.46 -1.25
C SER A 21 -13.13 59.99 -1.58
N ASN A 22 -12.83 59.15 -0.58
CA ASN A 22 -12.59 57.72 -0.79
C ASN A 22 -13.80 56.99 -1.37
N TRP A 23 -15.02 57.41 -1.02
CA TRP A 23 -16.24 56.87 -1.63
C TRP A 23 -16.39 57.29 -3.10
N ALA A 24 -16.15 58.57 -3.41
CA ALA A 24 -16.21 59.12 -4.77
C ALA A 24 -15.15 58.50 -5.71
N PHE A 25 -13.93 58.30 -5.22
CA PHE A 25 -12.85 57.62 -5.94
C PHE A 25 -13.00 56.09 -5.94
N GLY A 26 -14.08 55.53 -5.37
CA GLY A 26 -14.40 54.11 -5.46
C GLY A 26 -13.49 53.18 -4.64
N VAL A 27 -12.71 53.73 -3.70
CA VAL A 27 -11.71 53.02 -2.87
C VAL A 27 -12.34 51.88 -2.06
N TYR A 28 -13.59 52.00 -1.64
CA TYR A 28 -14.30 50.99 -0.85
C TYR A 28 -15.02 49.92 -1.69
N ARG A 29 -15.10 50.08 -3.01
CA ARG A 29 -15.82 49.15 -3.90
C ARG A 29 -14.96 48.00 -4.42
N ARG A 30 -13.66 47.96 -4.09
CA ARG A 30 -12.71 46.97 -4.63
C ARG A 30 -12.23 45.98 -3.57
N LEU A 31 -12.17 44.72 -3.96
CA LEU A 31 -11.59 43.64 -3.17
C LEU A 31 -10.07 43.84 -3.07
N TRP A 32 -9.54 43.89 -1.84
CA TRP A 32 -8.11 44.14 -1.55
C TRP A 32 -7.14 43.07 -2.10
N ARG A 33 -7.66 42.04 -2.79
CA ARG A 33 -6.89 40.97 -3.44
C ARG A 33 -6.28 41.42 -4.79
N TYR A 34 -6.77 42.52 -5.38
CA TYR A 34 -6.37 42.99 -6.72
C TYR A 34 -5.83 44.43 -6.74
N THR A 35 -5.12 44.84 -5.69
CA THR A 35 -4.54 46.19 -5.60
C THR A 35 -3.44 46.41 -6.62
N GLY A 36 -3.80 47.05 -7.74
CA GLY A 36 -2.91 47.45 -8.84
C GLY A 36 -2.34 48.86 -8.66
N LEU A 37 -1.47 49.28 -9.60
CA LEU A 37 -0.92 50.65 -9.65
C LEU A 37 -2.04 51.71 -9.78
N THR A 38 -3.15 51.35 -10.41
CA THR A 38 -4.33 52.19 -10.57
C THR A 38 -4.99 52.54 -9.23
N GLU A 39 -5.09 51.60 -8.29
CA GLU A 39 -5.70 51.84 -6.96
C GLU A 39 -4.83 52.76 -6.10
N VAL A 40 -3.50 52.65 -6.20
CA VAL A 40 -2.57 53.55 -5.50
C VAL A 40 -2.68 54.97 -6.04
N MET A 41 -2.81 55.13 -7.36
CA MET A 41 -3.01 56.44 -8.00
C MET A 41 -4.36 57.05 -7.63
N GLU A 42 -5.44 56.25 -7.58
CA GLU A 42 -6.76 56.70 -7.13
C GLU A 42 -6.76 57.12 -5.66
N LEU A 43 -6.08 56.38 -4.78
CA LEU A 43 -5.86 56.75 -3.37
C LEU A 43 -5.06 58.06 -3.25
N PHE A 44 -4.02 58.22 -4.06
CA PHE A 44 -3.22 59.43 -4.11
C PHE A 44 -4.08 60.64 -4.51
N CYS A 45 -4.88 60.51 -5.59
CA CYS A 45 -5.82 61.54 -6.02
C CYS A 45 -6.89 61.85 -4.97
N SER A 46 -7.39 60.83 -4.26
CA SER A 46 -8.38 60.98 -3.18
C SER A 46 -7.84 61.77 -1.98
N VAL A 47 -6.61 61.49 -1.54
CA VAL A 47 -5.97 62.23 -0.45
C VAL A 47 -5.60 63.64 -0.91
N LEU A 48 -5.08 63.78 -2.14
CA LEU A 48 -4.65 65.05 -2.70
C LEU A 48 -5.83 66.02 -2.86
N SER A 49 -7.00 65.54 -3.31
CA SER A 49 -8.20 66.37 -3.46
C SER A 49 -8.63 67.01 -2.13
N VAL A 50 -8.62 66.22 -1.04
CA VAL A 50 -8.92 66.71 0.32
C VAL A 50 -7.86 67.70 0.78
N THR A 51 -6.58 67.42 0.56
CA THR A 51 -5.48 68.35 0.87
C THR A 51 -5.64 69.68 0.11
N THR A 52 -5.95 69.64 -1.18
CA THR A 52 -6.17 70.83 -2.01
C THR A 52 -7.36 71.65 -1.51
N ILE A 53 -8.47 71.00 -1.12
CA ILE A 53 -9.62 71.68 -0.52
C ILE A 53 -9.20 72.39 0.77
N PHE A 54 -8.50 71.70 1.68
CA PHE A 54 -8.02 72.33 2.93
C PHE A 54 -7.08 73.50 2.69
N LEU A 55 -6.21 73.45 1.68
CA LEU A 55 -5.34 74.57 1.30
C LEU A 55 -6.14 75.77 0.76
N ILE A 56 -7.15 75.54 -0.08
CA ILE A 56 -8.01 76.60 -0.64
C ILE A 56 -8.84 77.26 0.48
N VAL A 57 -9.48 76.47 1.34
CA VAL A 57 -10.28 77.00 2.45
C VAL A 57 -9.39 77.73 3.46
N ARG A 58 -8.14 77.29 3.63
CA ARG A 58 -7.14 77.98 4.45
C ARG A 58 -6.68 79.30 3.84
N ALA A 59 -6.43 79.34 2.53
CA ALA A 59 -5.96 80.52 1.80
C ALA A 59 -7.04 81.61 1.68
N SER A 60 -8.31 81.20 1.57
CA SER A 60 -9.47 82.09 1.50
C SER A 60 -9.86 82.74 2.84
N GLY A 61 -9.17 82.40 3.93
CA GLY A 61 -9.37 83.03 5.25
C GLY A 61 -10.58 82.51 6.04
N TYR A 62 -11.35 81.56 5.50
CA TYR A 62 -12.55 81.01 6.16
C TYR A 62 -12.24 80.03 7.30
N LEU A 63 -10.99 79.56 7.43
CA LEU A 63 -10.53 78.67 8.52
C LEU A 63 -9.82 79.45 9.63
N ILE A 64 -10.56 80.35 10.30
CA ILE A 64 -10.12 81.03 11.52
C ILE A 64 -11.03 80.56 12.65
N ILE A 65 -10.49 79.72 13.54
CA ILE A 65 -11.21 79.21 14.71
C ILE A 65 -10.44 79.68 15.94
N GLY A 66 -11.05 80.57 16.73
CA GLY A 66 -10.44 81.16 17.92
C GLY A 66 -9.28 82.13 17.66
N GLY A 67 -9.29 82.84 16.52
CA GLY A 67 -8.26 83.84 16.16
C GLY A 67 -6.94 83.27 15.64
N HIS A 68 -6.79 81.95 15.61
CA HIS A 68 -5.60 81.28 15.10
C HIS A 68 -5.89 80.53 13.80
N HIS A 69 -4.98 80.67 12.85
CA HIS A 69 -5.00 79.92 11.62
C HIS A 69 -4.45 78.50 11.78
N MET A 70 -5.03 77.54 11.06
CA MET A 70 -4.44 76.21 10.93
C MET A 70 -3.06 76.31 10.26
N SER A 71 -2.04 75.68 10.87
CA SER A 71 -0.69 75.65 10.31
C SER A 71 -0.66 74.79 9.04
N TYR A 72 0.01 75.28 7.99
CA TYR A 72 0.25 74.51 6.77
C TYR A 72 0.95 73.17 7.06
N GLY A 73 1.80 73.13 8.09
CA GLY A 73 2.47 71.89 8.50
C GLY A 73 1.49 70.79 8.90
N ILE A 74 0.36 71.13 9.55
CA ILE A 74 -0.65 70.13 9.94
C ILE A 74 -1.34 69.54 8.70
N ILE A 75 -1.62 70.36 7.69
CA ILE A 75 -2.25 69.93 6.43
C ILE A 75 -1.32 68.97 5.67
N PHE A 76 -0.02 69.29 5.57
CA PHE A 76 0.96 68.44 4.89
C PHE A 76 1.26 67.14 5.66
N ILE A 77 1.42 67.22 6.98
CA ILE A 77 1.62 66.03 7.83
C ILE A 77 0.42 65.10 7.71
N ASN A 78 -0.81 65.64 7.75
CA ASN A 78 -2.01 64.85 7.58
C ASN A 78 -2.08 64.17 6.20
N CYS A 79 -1.68 64.86 5.11
CA CYS A 79 -1.61 64.28 3.77
C CYS A 79 -0.69 63.05 3.73
N ILE A 80 0.53 63.18 4.24
CA ILE A 80 1.52 62.10 4.25
C ILE A 80 1.04 60.93 5.12
N LEU A 81 0.61 61.22 6.36
CA LEU A 81 0.16 60.19 7.29
C LEU A 81 -1.08 59.45 6.78
N ALA A 82 -2.04 60.18 6.19
CA ALA A 82 -3.24 59.55 5.66
C ALA A 82 -2.96 58.69 4.42
N PHE A 83 -2.10 59.15 3.51
CA PHE A 83 -1.68 58.35 2.36
C PHE A 83 -0.95 57.06 2.79
N LEU A 84 -0.01 57.16 3.74
CA LEU A 84 0.72 56.00 4.26
C LEU A 84 -0.20 55.03 5.02
N SER A 85 -1.12 55.55 5.83
CA SER A 85 -2.05 54.72 6.62
C SER A 85 -3.07 54.00 5.74
N LEU A 86 -3.50 54.62 4.62
CA LEU A 86 -4.44 54.01 3.68
C LEU A 86 -3.76 53.05 2.69
N SER A 87 -2.54 53.36 2.22
CA SER A 87 -1.82 52.54 1.23
C SER A 87 -0.99 51.43 1.88
N GLY A 88 -0.38 51.68 3.03
CA GLY A 88 0.55 50.79 3.73
C GLY A 88 0.00 49.39 4.00
N PRO A 89 -1.15 49.24 4.69
CA PRO A 89 -1.74 47.93 4.97
C PRO A 89 -2.08 47.14 3.69
N ARG A 90 -2.50 47.82 2.62
CA ARG A 90 -2.84 47.19 1.33
C ARG A 90 -1.60 46.69 0.59
N VAL A 91 -0.55 47.52 0.56
CA VAL A 91 0.75 47.15 -0.03
C VAL A 91 1.41 46.03 0.77
N LEU A 92 1.37 46.09 2.11
CA LEU A 92 1.97 45.07 2.98
C LEU A 92 1.24 43.72 2.84
N ARG A 93 -0.10 43.73 2.80
CA ARG A 93 -0.91 42.53 2.52
C ARG A 93 -0.62 41.97 1.12
N ARG A 94 -0.48 42.82 0.11
CA ARG A 94 -0.08 42.40 -1.25
C ARG A 94 1.29 41.75 -1.22
N LEU A 95 2.28 42.37 -0.60
CA LEU A 95 3.63 41.82 -0.49
C LEU A 95 3.64 40.49 0.28
N ALA A 96 2.83 40.33 1.34
CA ALA A 96 2.71 39.07 2.06
C ALA A 96 2.08 37.95 1.21
N ILE A 97 1.01 38.24 0.47
CA ILE A 97 0.37 37.29 -0.46
C ILE A 97 1.30 36.99 -1.63
N GLU A 98 1.95 38.00 -2.20
CA GLU A 98 2.87 37.87 -3.32
C GLU A 98 4.15 37.13 -2.89
N HIS A 99 4.61 37.25 -1.63
CA HIS A 99 5.72 36.47 -1.09
C HIS A 99 5.32 35.00 -0.82
N SER A 100 4.07 34.78 -0.36
CA SER A 100 3.47 33.44 -0.24
C SER A 100 3.26 32.77 -1.61
N GLN A 101 2.90 33.56 -2.64
CA GLN A 101 2.77 33.10 -4.02
C GLN A 101 4.12 33.02 -4.75
N ARG A 102 5.14 33.83 -4.42
CA ARG A 102 6.49 33.72 -5.00
C ARG A 102 7.24 32.48 -4.52
N LYS A 103 6.83 31.86 -3.39
CA LYS A 103 7.20 30.47 -3.08
C LYS A 103 6.74 29.47 -4.16
N HIS A 104 5.73 29.82 -4.98
CA HIS A 104 5.29 29.06 -6.17
C HIS A 104 5.97 29.49 -7.49
N TRP A 105 6.85 30.50 -7.50
CA TRP A 105 7.50 31.01 -8.73
C TRP A 105 8.93 30.52 -8.96
N ARG A 106 9.48 29.67 -8.09
CA ARG A 106 10.51 28.73 -8.53
C ARG A 106 9.79 27.67 -9.35
N GLN A 107 9.59 27.92 -10.65
CA GLN A 107 9.13 26.87 -11.55
C GLN A 107 10.07 25.68 -11.38
N PRO A 108 9.61 24.52 -10.89
CA PRO A 108 10.35 23.30 -11.14
C PRO A 108 10.46 23.18 -12.66
N ILE A 109 11.60 22.73 -13.16
CA ILE A 109 11.74 22.27 -14.54
C ILE A 109 10.51 21.39 -14.83
N ARG A 110 9.63 21.85 -15.73
CA ARG A 110 8.40 21.12 -16.05
C ARG A 110 8.81 19.88 -16.83
N ARG A 111 8.69 18.71 -16.20
CA ARG A 111 8.97 17.44 -16.85
C ARG A 111 7.89 17.21 -17.90
N ARG A 112 8.30 17.12 -19.17
CA ARG A 112 7.41 16.80 -20.28
C ARG A 112 7.02 15.34 -20.14
N SER A 113 5.72 15.07 -20.04
CA SER A 113 5.23 13.72 -19.75
C SER A 113 4.26 13.19 -20.78
N LEU A 114 4.37 11.90 -21.07
CA LEU A 114 3.33 11.15 -21.78
C LEU A 114 2.55 10.30 -20.78
N VAL A 115 1.24 10.21 -20.97
CA VAL A 115 0.39 9.31 -20.18
C VAL A 115 0.01 8.11 -21.04
N VAL A 116 0.38 6.91 -20.61
CA VAL A 116 0.01 5.65 -21.26
C VAL A 116 -1.25 5.10 -20.60
N GLY A 117 -2.30 4.91 -21.38
CA GLY A 117 -3.66 4.60 -20.93
C GLY A 117 -4.57 5.81 -21.04
N ALA A 118 -5.40 5.85 -22.09
CA ALA A 118 -6.36 6.93 -22.36
C ALA A 118 -7.79 6.58 -21.85
N GLY A 119 -7.90 5.59 -20.94
CA GLY A 119 -9.14 5.23 -20.27
C GLY A 119 -9.51 6.15 -19.09
N ASP A 120 -10.46 5.71 -18.26
CA ASP A 120 -10.97 6.50 -17.12
C ASP A 120 -9.87 6.89 -16.14
N ALA A 121 -8.97 5.95 -15.82
CA ALA A 121 -7.82 6.20 -14.95
C ALA A 121 -6.88 7.28 -15.51
N GLY A 122 -6.62 7.25 -16.82
CA GLY A 122 -5.86 8.29 -17.53
C GLY A 122 -6.51 9.65 -17.42
N GLN A 123 -7.82 9.73 -17.64
CA GLN A 123 -8.58 10.98 -17.51
C GLN A 123 -8.57 11.53 -16.08
N MET A 124 -8.66 10.68 -15.06
CA MET A 124 -8.55 11.08 -13.66
C MET A 124 -7.17 11.66 -13.35
N VAL A 125 -6.10 11.01 -13.81
CA VAL A 125 -4.72 11.50 -13.66
C VAL A 125 -4.54 12.85 -14.36
N LEU A 126 -5.04 13.00 -15.58
CA LEU A 126 -5.00 14.27 -16.32
C LEU A 126 -5.73 15.40 -15.58
N LYS A 127 -6.94 15.11 -15.07
CA LYS A 127 -7.75 16.09 -14.33
C LYS A 127 -7.00 16.56 -13.09
N GLU A 128 -6.44 15.65 -12.31
CA GLU A 128 -5.71 15.97 -11.08
C GLU A 128 -4.39 16.71 -11.38
N LEU A 129 -3.63 16.30 -12.40
CA LEU A 129 -2.41 17.00 -12.84
C LEU A 129 -2.71 18.42 -13.33
N SER A 130 -3.84 18.63 -14.03
CA SER A 130 -4.27 19.96 -14.48
C SER A 130 -4.65 20.89 -13.31
N GLN A 131 -5.14 20.32 -12.21
CA GLN A 131 -5.49 21.06 -10.99
C GLN A 131 -4.26 21.35 -10.12
N ARG A 132 -3.20 20.54 -10.25
CA ARG A 132 -1.96 20.64 -9.47
C ARG A 132 -0.75 21.01 -10.32
N SER A 133 -0.77 22.23 -10.86
CA SER A 133 0.36 22.79 -11.61
C SER A 133 1.63 22.99 -10.78
N ASP A 134 1.54 22.88 -9.45
CA ASP A 134 2.65 22.94 -8.50
C ASP A 134 3.59 21.73 -8.59
N LEU A 135 3.14 20.64 -9.20
CA LEU A 135 3.90 19.39 -9.32
C LEU A 135 4.99 19.40 -10.40
N GLY A 136 5.03 20.43 -11.26
CA GLY A 136 6.05 20.54 -12.30
C GLY A 136 5.97 19.45 -13.38
N VAL A 137 4.77 18.93 -13.67
CA VAL A 137 4.52 17.94 -14.73
C VAL A 137 3.74 18.60 -15.85
N ASP A 138 4.19 18.47 -17.10
CA ASP A 138 3.52 18.98 -18.29
C ASP A 138 3.16 17.84 -19.22
N VAL A 139 1.87 17.48 -19.28
CA VAL A 139 1.44 16.34 -20.09
C VAL A 139 1.29 16.75 -21.55
N VAL A 140 2.16 16.19 -22.41
CA VAL A 140 2.22 16.51 -23.84
C VAL A 140 1.13 15.77 -24.64
N GLY A 141 0.81 14.55 -24.24
CA GLY A 141 -0.24 13.76 -24.87
C GLY A 141 -0.43 12.36 -24.28
N LEU A 142 -1.29 11.59 -24.92
CA LEU A 142 -1.74 10.27 -24.49
C LEU A 142 -1.26 9.19 -25.45
N ILE A 143 -1.10 7.97 -24.95
CA ILE A 143 -0.85 6.75 -25.72
C ILE A 143 -1.87 5.70 -25.29
N ASP A 144 -2.49 5.02 -26.24
CA ASP A 144 -3.43 3.92 -25.97
C ASP A 144 -3.40 2.95 -27.15
N ASP A 145 -3.41 1.64 -26.86
CA ASP A 145 -3.37 0.59 -27.87
C ASP A 145 -4.75 0.30 -28.48
N ASP A 146 -5.83 0.85 -27.91
CA ASP A 146 -7.19 0.75 -28.45
C ASP A 146 -7.30 1.51 -29.79
N PRO A 147 -7.53 0.81 -30.92
CA PRO A 147 -7.63 1.45 -32.24
C PRO A 147 -8.73 2.50 -32.32
N SER A 148 -9.79 2.39 -31.51
CA SER A 148 -10.91 3.34 -31.50
C SER A 148 -10.53 4.71 -30.91
N LYS A 149 -9.48 4.76 -30.08
CA LYS A 149 -9.02 5.99 -29.41
C LYS A 149 -7.85 6.66 -30.14
N LEU A 150 -7.20 5.99 -31.08
CA LEU A 150 -6.07 6.55 -31.81
C LEU A 150 -6.44 7.85 -32.53
N ARG A 151 -5.57 8.87 -32.42
CA ARG A 151 -5.76 10.21 -32.99
C ARG A 151 -7.02 10.94 -32.54
N THR A 152 -7.72 10.43 -31.54
CA THR A 152 -8.82 11.15 -30.89
C THR A 152 -8.28 12.14 -29.85
N ARG A 153 -9.11 13.12 -29.47
CA ARG A 153 -8.80 14.06 -28.39
C ARG A 153 -9.57 13.70 -27.13
N ILE A 154 -8.87 13.61 -26.02
CA ILE A 154 -9.45 13.46 -24.69
C ILE A 154 -9.12 14.72 -23.90
N GLY A 155 -10.14 15.53 -23.62
CA GLY A 155 -9.94 16.89 -23.12
C GLY A 155 -9.21 17.76 -24.15
N SER A 156 -8.07 18.34 -23.76
CA SER A 156 -7.21 19.15 -24.64
C SER A 156 -6.06 18.37 -25.28
N LEU A 157 -5.89 17.08 -24.95
CA LEU A 157 -4.74 16.27 -25.33
C LEU A 157 -5.10 15.25 -26.41
N THR A 158 -4.14 14.91 -27.26
CA THR A 158 -4.32 13.96 -28.37
C THR A 158 -3.71 12.61 -28.00
N VAL A 159 -4.37 11.53 -28.41
CA VAL A 159 -3.78 10.19 -28.37
C VAL A 159 -2.86 10.04 -29.58
N PHE A 160 -1.54 10.17 -29.36
CA PHE A 160 -0.54 10.27 -30.43
C PHE A 160 -0.33 8.95 -31.17
N GLY A 161 -0.45 7.82 -30.48
CA GLY A 161 -0.09 6.53 -31.04
C GLY A 161 -0.28 5.38 -30.07
N THR A 162 0.29 4.24 -30.46
CA THR A 162 0.31 2.98 -29.67
C THR A 162 1.58 2.87 -28.83
N THR A 163 1.62 1.92 -27.90
CA THR A 163 2.80 1.62 -27.08
C THR A 163 4.03 1.22 -27.91
N LYS A 164 3.83 0.72 -29.14
CA LYS A 164 4.93 0.41 -30.08
C LYS A 164 5.61 1.66 -30.65
N GLU A 165 4.89 2.76 -30.73
CA GLU A 165 5.41 4.05 -31.23
C GLU A 165 6.03 4.88 -30.11
N LEU A 166 5.95 4.41 -28.86
CA LEU A 166 6.48 5.09 -27.68
C LEU A 166 7.96 5.51 -27.81
N PRO A 167 8.90 4.68 -28.32
CA PRO A 167 10.30 5.11 -28.48
C PRO A 167 10.44 6.34 -29.39
N ASN A 168 9.78 6.31 -30.55
CA ASN A 168 9.82 7.41 -31.52
C ASN A 168 9.15 8.67 -30.97
N LEU A 169 8.09 8.52 -30.18
CA LEU A 169 7.38 9.63 -29.56
C LEU A 169 8.20 10.26 -28.43
N ILE A 170 8.94 9.47 -27.65
CA ILE A 170 9.84 9.96 -26.61
C ILE A 170 10.90 10.89 -27.22
N GLU A 171 11.53 10.47 -28.30
CA GLU A 171 12.60 11.23 -28.96
C GLU A 171 12.05 12.47 -29.68
N SER A 172 10.99 12.31 -30.48
CA SER A 172 10.42 13.42 -31.27
C SER A 172 9.75 14.51 -30.43
N LEU A 173 9.18 14.15 -29.27
CA LEU A 173 8.47 15.09 -28.39
C LEU A 173 9.31 15.52 -27.17
N PHE A 174 10.57 15.09 -27.06
CA PHE A 174 11.47 15.38 -25.94
C PHE A 174 10.79 15.10 -24.59
N ILE A 175 10.45 13.84 -24.35
CA ILE A 175 9.70 13.42 -23.16
C ILE A 175 10.68 13.04 -22.04
N ASP A 176 10.51 13.67 -20.87
CA ASP A 176 11.33 13.41 -19.68
C ASP A 176 10.74 12.32 -18.79
N GLN A 177 9.43 12.05 -18.91
CA GLN A 177 8.73 11.10 -18.05
C GLN A 177 7.56 10.41 -18.74
N VAL A 178 7.34 9.13 -18.43
CA VAL A 178 6.15 8.38 -18.83
C VAL A 178 5.33 8.01 -17.60
N ILE A 179 4.03 8.29 -17.63
CA ILE A 179 3.06 7.97 -16.57
C ILE A 179 2.15 6.85 -17.07
N ILE A 180 2.25 5.67 -16.46
CA ILE A 180 1.40 4.52 -16.76
C ILE A 180 0.10 4.66 -15.94
N ALA A 181 -0.99 4.99 -16.62
CA ALA A 181 -2.33 5.15 -16.05
C ALA A 181 -3.26 3.98 -16.46
N MET A 182 -2.76 2.76 -16.31
CA MET A 182 -3.49 1.52 -16.63
C MET A 182 -3.52 0.56 -15.44
N PRO A 183 -4.23 0.90 -14.35
CA PRO A 183 -4.22 0.13 -13.09
C PRO A 183 -4.78 -1.29 -13.21
N SER A 184 -5.48 -1.61 -14.31
CA SER A 184 -6.05 -2.91 -14.63
C SER A 184 -5.26 -3.69 -15.70
N ALA A 185 -4.18 -3.11 -16.25
CA ALA A 185 -3.38 -3.78 -17.27
C ALA A 185 -2.64 -5.00 -16.71
N PRO A 186 -2.47 -6.08 -17.50
CA PRO A 186 -1.61 -7.20 -17.11
C PRO A 186 -0.16 -6.73 -16.91
N ALA A 187 0.55 -7.31 -15.95
CA ALA A 187 1.95 -6.96 -15.70
C ALA A 187 2.88 -7.21 -16.89
N SER A 188 2.54 -8.12 -17.80
CA SER A 188 3.29 -8.32 -19.05
C SER A 188 3.27 -7.07 -19.95
N GLU A 189 2.17 -6.33 -19.99
CA GLU A 189 2.07 -5.09 -20.75
C GLU A 189 2.79 -3.94 -20.04
N ILE A 190 2.64 -3.84 -18.71
CA ILE A 190 3.38 -2.87 -17.89
C ILE A 190 4.90 -3.08 -18.08
N ARG A 191 5.35 -4.33 -18.04
CA ARG A 191 6.76 -4.71 -18.25
C ARG A 191 7.29 -4.26 -19.61
N LYS A 192 6.55 -4.51 -20.70
CA LYS A 192 6.93 -4.03 -22.04
C LYS A 192 7.13 -2.52 -22.08
N ILE A 193 6.19 -1.76 -21.49
CA ILE A 193 6.27 -0.30 -21.47
C ILE A 193 7.47 0.17 -20.64
N VAL A 194 7.69 -0.44 -19.48
CA VAL A 194 8.81 -0.11 -18.59
C VAL A 194 10.15 -0.42 -19.25
N ASP A 195 10.25 -1.55 -19.96
CA ASP A 195 11.47 -1.92 -20.69
C ASP A 195 11.74 -0.95 -21.84
N ILE A 196 10.72 -0.52 -22.58
CA ILE A 196 10.84 0.55 -23.60
C ILE A 196 11.33 1.86 -22.97
N CYS A 197 10.70 2.32 -21.88
CA CYS A 197 11.09 3.56 -21.22
C CYS A 197 12.54 3.51 -20.70
N ARG A 198 12.99 2.34 -20.24
CA ARG A 198 14.38 2.13 -19.79
C ARG A 198 15.38 2.19 -20.94
N GLU A 199 15.07 1.58 -22.08
CA GLU A 199 15.92 1.66 -23.28
C GLU A 199 16.08 3.10 -23.77
N CYS A 200 15.05 3.93 -23.57
CA CYS A 200 15.08 5.36 -23.89
C CYS A 200 15.60 6.25 -22.75
N GLU A 201 16.03 5.68 -21.61
CA GLU A 201 16.50 6.41 -20.42
C GLU A 201 15.50 7.46 -19.86
N VAL A 202 14.20 7.12 -19.86
CA VAL A 202 13.11 7.99 -19.41
C VAL A 202 12.51 7.55 -18.06
N ASP A 203 12.27 8.51 -17.17
CA ASP A 203 11.65 8.26 -15.87
C ASP A 203 10.23 7.69 -16.02
N THR A 204 9.96 6.56 -15.38
CA THR A 204 8.64 5.93 -15.44
C THR A 204 7.92 6.01 -14.09
N ARG A 205 6.69 6.52 -14.10
CA ARG A 205 5.78 6.49 -12.94
C ARG A 205 4.53 5.70 -13.27
N ILE A 206 3.92 5.11 -12.26
CA ILE A 206 2.70 4.32 -12.41
C ILE A 206 1.64 4.78 -11.43
N LEU A 207 0.39 4.77 -11.89
CA LEU A 207 -0.76 4.85 -11.01
C LEU A 207 -1.02 3.46 -10.41
N PRO A 208 -0.96 3.32 -9.07
CA PRO A 208 -1.23 2.03 -8.43
C PRO A 208 -2.58 1.44 -8.76
N GLY A 209 -2.70 0.12 -8.62
CA GLY A 209 -3.97 -0.58 -8.73
C GLY A 209 -5.03 -0.07 -7.73
N LEU A 210 -6.30 -0.31 -8.05
CA LEU A 210 -7.46 0.12 -7.24
C LEU A 210 -7.38 -0.28 -5.75
N PHE A 211 -6.65 -1.34 -5.39
CA PHE A 211 -6.50 -1.80 -4.02
C PHE A 211 -5.56 -0.97 -3.15
N GLU A 212 -4.59 -0.26 -3.75
CA GLU A 212 -3.71 0.69 -3.04
C GLU A 212 -4.40 2.05 -2.86
N LEU A 213 -5.53 2.29 -3.54
CA LEU A 213 -6.34 3.50 -3.40
C LEU A 213 -7.28 3.35 -2.19
N ILE A 214 -6.82 3.83 -1.04
CA ILE A 214 -7.50 3.72 0.27
C ILE A 214 -8.96 4.24 0.26
N ASP A 215 -9.33 5.16 -0.64
CA ASP A 215 -10.66 5.81 -0.69
C ASP A 215 -11.30 5.87 -2.09
N GLY A 216 -10.77 5.16 -3.09
CA GLY A 216 -11.23 5.28 -4.49
C GLY A 216 -11.04 6.67 -5.12
N LYS A 217 -10.44 7.61 -4.37
CA LYS A 217 -10.03 8.93 -4.86
C LYS A 217 -8.59 8.84 -5.37
N VAL A 218 -8.42 9.09 -6.65
CA VAL A 218 -7.09 9.23 -7.27
C VAL A 218 -6.53 10.58 -6.85
N SER A 219 -5.44 10.55 -6.09
CA SER A 219 -4.61 11.72 -5.83
C SER A 219 -3.29 11.56 -6.57
N VAL A 220 -2.78 12.63 -7.19
CA VAL A 220 -1.47 12.59 -7.83
C VAL A 220 -0.33 12.33 -6.83
N SER A 221 -0.56 12.53 -5.52
CA SER A 221 0.40 12.09 -4.49
C SER A 221 0.64 10.57 -4.49
N GLN A 222 -0.24 9.80 -5.12
CA GLN A 222 -0.14 8.33 -5.24
C GLN A 222 0.64 7.88 -6.48
N LEU A 223 1.00 8.79 -7.40
CA LEU A 223 1.91 8.45 -8.50
C LEU A 223 3.29 8.12 -7.92
N ARG A 224 3.66 6.84 -8.01
CA ARG A 224 4.94 6.32 -7.52
C ARG A 224 5.80 5.80 -8.66
N GLU A 225 7.08 5.61 -8.36
CA GLU A 225 7.98 4.87 -9.25
C GLU A 225 7.48 3.43 -9.41
N VAL A 226 7.76 2.86 -10.58
CA VAL A 226 7.42 1.47 -10.87
C VAL A 226 8.21 0.57 -9.95
N SER A 227 7.51 -0.30 -9.25
CA SER A 227 8.07 -1.28 -8.33
C SER A 227 8.17 -2.66 -8.99
N LEU A 228 8.95 -3.55 -8.40
CA LEU A 228 9.06 -4.93 -8.87
C LEU A 228 7.70 -5.65 -8.77
N GLU A 229 6.91 -5.28 -7.77
CA GLU A 229 5.58 -5.78 -7.50
C GLU A 229 4.61 -5.47 -8.65
N ASP A 230 4.80 -4.36 -9.37
CA ASP A 230 3.97 -4.00 -10.54
C ASP A 230 4.30 -4.84 -11.78
N LEU A 231 5.52 -5.40 -11.87
CA LEU A 231 5.93 -6.27 -12.98
C LEU A 231 5.61 -7.75 -12.77
N LEU A 232 5.29 -8.12 -11.53
CA LEU A 232 4.98 -9.49 -11.13
C LEU A 232 3.52 -9.65 -10.70
N GLY A 233 2.85 -8.53 -10.42
CA GLY A 233 1.45 -8.48 -10.06
C GLY A 233 0.55 -8.99 -11.17
N ARG A 234 -0.66 -9.38 -10.82
CA ARG A 234 -1.64 -9.90 -11.77
C ARG A 234 -2.81 -8.95 -11.91
N ALA A 235 -3.63 -9.20 -12.92
CA ALA A 235 -4.87 -8.48 -13.09
C ALA A 235 -5.72 -8.57 -11.81
N PRO A 236 -6.32 -7.45 -11.35
CA PRO A 236 -7.20 -7.40 -10.18
C PRO A 236 -8.24 -8.53 -10.16
N ILE A 237 -8.62 -8.96 -8.96
CA ILE A 237 -9.63 -10.01 -8.76
C ILE A 237 -10.97 -9.35 -8.46
N GLU A 238 -12.01 -9.75 -9.18
CA GLU A 238 -13.37 -9.37 -8.83
C GLU A 238 -13.84 -10.20 -7.65
N MET A 239 -14.07 -9.53 -6.52
CA MET A 239 -14.47 -10.12 -5.25
C MET A 239 -15.98 -10.18 -5.13
N ASP A 240 -16.52 -11.36 -4.77
CA ASP A 240 -17.91 -11.46 -4.30
C ASP A 240 -18.01 -11.02 -2.84
N ASN A 241 -18.13 -9.71 -2.64
CA ASN A 241 -18.22 -9.11 -1.31
C ASN A 241 -19.42 -9.61 -0.51
N ALA A 242 -20.53 -9.97 -1.15
CA ALA A 242 -21.73 -10.42 -0.46
C ALA A 242 -21.52 -11.81 0.17
N SER A 243 -20.88 -12.73 -0.56
CA SER A 243 -20.54 -14.06 -0.04
C SER A 243 -19.59 -13.99 1.16
N ILE A 244 -18.64 -13.05 1.11
CA ILE A 244 -17.61 -12.88 2.15
C ILE A 244 -18.18 -12.21 3.39
N ALA A 245 -19.03 -11.20 3.22
CA ALA A 245 -19.74 -10.54 4.32
C ALA A 245 -20.55 -11.54 5.16
N GLY A 246 -21.16 -12.55 4.53
CA GLY A 246 -22.03 -13.54 5.20
C GLY A 246 -21.41 -14.30 6.39
N TYR A 247 -20.08 -14.43 6.46
CA TYR A 247 -19.38 -15.09 7.57
C TYR A 247 -18.43 -14.18 8.37
N LEU A 248 -18.36 -12.88 8.02
CA LEU A 248 -17.48 -11.89 8.66
C LEU A 248 -18.24 -10.73 9.32
N GLU A 249 -19.30 -10.24 8.68
CA GLU A 249 -20.09 -9.10 9.16
C GLU A 249 -20.79 -9.45 10.47
N ASP A 250 -20.72 -8.55 11.45
CA ASP A 250 -21.29 -8.75 12.79
C ASP A 250 -20.84 -10.04 13.50
N ARG A 251 -19.67 -10.56 13.13
CA ARG A 251 -19.08 -11.77 13.72
C ARG A 251 -17.90 -11.48 14.63
N THR A 252 -17.56 -12.45 15.48
CA THR A 252 -16.27 -12.46 16.19
C THR A 252 -15.28 -13.30 15.40
N VAL A 253 -14.24 -12.65 14.87
CA VAL A 253 -13.24 -13.27 14.00
C VAL A 253 -11.90 -13.36 14.73
N LEU A 254 -11.31 -14.56 14.79
CA LEU A 254 -9.99 -14.80 15.36
C LEU A 254 -8.95 -15.02 14.24
N VAL A 255 -7.89 -14.21 14.23
CA VAL A 255 -6.74 -14.43 13.34
C VAL A 255 -5.53 -14.81 14.18
N THR A 256 -5.05 -16.05 14.04
CA THR A 256 -3.77 -16.48 14.64
C THR A 256 -2.61 -16.13 13.72
N GLY A 257 -1.47 -15.75 14.29
CA GLY A 257 -0.36 -15.24 13.49
C GLY A 257 -0.65 -13.85 12.91
N ALA A 258 -1.52 -13.06 13.56
CA ALA A 258 -2.00 -11.75 13.08
C ALA A 258 -0.88 -10.73 12.82
N GLY A 259 0.27 -10.86 13.49
CA GLY A 259 1.44 -10.01 13.25
C GLY A 259 2.30 -10.42 12.04
N GLY A 260 1.99 -11.54 11.38
CA GLY A 260 2.72 -12.05 10.20
C GLY A 260 2.32 -11.38 8.89
N SER A 261 3.02 -11.67 7.80
CA SER A 261 2.73 -11.05 6.48
C SER A 261 1.30 -11.34 5.99
N ILE A 262 0.87 -12.60 6.00
CA ILE A 262 -0.50 -12.99 5.62
C ILE A 262 -1.51 -12.62 6.71
N GLY A 263 -1.19 -12.89 7.98
CA GLY A 263 -2.09 -12.62 9.10
C GLY A 263 -2.44 -11.14 9.24
N SER A 264 -1.49 -10.23 9.07
CA SER A 264 -1.75 -8.79 9.15
C SER A 264 -2.63 -8.31 8.00
N GLU A 265 -2.40 -8.83 6.80
CA GLU A 265 -3.24 -8.51 5.64
C GLU A 265 -4.66 -9.08 5.76
N LEU A 266 -4.81 -10.30 6.30
CA LEU A 266 -6.12 -10.83 6.68
C LEU A 266 -6.85 -9.86 7.61
N CYS A 267 -6.18 -9.36 8.64
CA CYS A 267 -6.79 -8.41 9.57
C CYS A 267 -7.22 -7.10 8.87
N ARG A 268 -6.38 -6.55 7.98
CA ARG A 268 -6.69 -5.33 7.21
C ARG A 268 -7.91 -5.48 6.32
N GLN A 269 -8.08 -6.64 5.68
CA GLN A 269 -9.18 -6.89 4.77
C GLN A 269 -10.45 -7.29 5.50
N ILE A 270 -10.36 -8.13 6.53
CA ILE A 270 -11.49 -8.51 7.39
C ILE A 270 -12.14 -7.28 8.02
N MET A 271 -11.36 -6.27 8.44
CA MET A 271 -11.91 -5.02 8.99
C MET A 271 -12.91 -4.31 8.05
N ARG A 272 -12.72 -4.42 6.73
CA ARG A 272 -13.60 -3.77 5.74
C ARG A 272 -15.02 -4.36 5.73
N PHE A 273 -15.16 -5.59 6.20
CA PHE A 273 -16.45 -6.29 6.34
C PHE A 273 -17.10 -6.05 7.70
N GLN A 274 -16.57 -5.13 8.52
CA GLN A 274 -17.15 -4.66 9.78
C GLN A 274 -17.58 -5.81 10.73
N PRO A 275 -16.66 -6.72 11.11
CA PRO A 275 -16.95 -7.68 12.17
C PRO A 275 -17.22 -6.94 13.49
N THR A 276 -18.05 -7.51 14.37
CA THR A 276 -18.24 -6.95 15.72
C THR A 276 -16.92 -6.92 16.49
N ARG A 277 -16.10 -7.96 16.33
CA ARG A 277 -14.81 -8.10 17.02
C ARG A 277 -13.78 -8.79 16.15
N LEU A 278 -12.57 -8.24 16.12
CA LEU A 278 -11.40 -8.82 15.46
C LEU A 278 -10.29 -9.09 16.49
N ILE A 279 -10.00 -10.37 16.72
CA ILE A 279 -9.00 -10.82 17.69
C ILE A 279 -7.68 -11.07 16.97
N LEU A 280 -6.66 -10.30 17.36
CA LEU A 280 -5.32 -10.33 16.79
C LEU A 280 -4.41 -11.21 17.67
N LEU A 281 -4.31 -12.50 17.36
CA LEU A 281 -3.54 -13.44 18.17
C LEU A 281 -2.14 -13.67 17.60
N GLY A 282 -1.09 -13.52 18.42
CA GLY A 282 0.27 -13.90 18.03
C GLY A 282 1.27 -13.89 19.17
N LYS A 283 2.43 -14.53 18.95
CA LYS A 283 3.51 -14.63 19.94
C LYS A 283 4.41 -13.39 19.99
N GLY A 284 4.60 -12.72 18.84
CA GLY A 284 5.48 -11.56 18.73
C GLY A 284 4.79 -10.27 19.13
N GLU A 285 5.08 -9.77 20.33
CA GLU A 285 4.52 -8.53 20.90
C GLU A 285 4.58 -7.35 19.92
N ASN A 286 5.78 -6.99 19.45
CA ASN A 286 5.96 -5.88 18.51
C ASN A 286 5.12 -6.03 17.24
N SER A 287 5.03 -7.26 16.72
CA SER A 287 4.29 -7.52 15.49
C SER A 287 2.78 -7.36 15.66
N ILE A 288 2.24 -7.69 16.84
CA ILE A 288 0.83 -7.49 17.19
C ILE A 288 0.55 -6.02 17.50
N PHE A 289 1.43 -5.36 18.24
CA PHE A 289 1.33 -3.92 18.51
C PHE A 289 1.29 -3.10 17.22
N SER A 290 2.16 -3.39 16.24
CA SER A 290 2.19 -2.66 14.97
C SER A 290 0.87 -2.76 14.20
N ILE A 291 0.30 -3.97 14.07
CA ILE A 291 -0.96 -4.15 13.35
C ILE A 291 -2.14 -3.58 14.15
N GLU A 292 -2.15 -3.69 15.48
CA GLU A 292 -3.18 -3.07 16.32
C GLU A 292 -3.23 -1.55 16.13
N GLN A 293 -2.08 -0.87 16.19
CA GLN A 293 -1.99 0.58 15.99
C GLN A 293 -2.48 0.99 14.59
N GLU A 294 -2.08 0.23 13.56
CA GLU A 294 -2.50 0.48 12.19
C GLU A 294 -4.03 0.39 12.04
N LEU A 295 -4.65 -0.64 12.63
CA LEU A 295 -6.07 -0.89 12.52
C LEU A 295 -6.92 0.07 13.37
N LYS A 296 -6.43 0.45 14.56
CA LYS A 296 -7.09 1.46 15.42
C LYS A 296 -7.11 2.86 14.83
N ALA A 297 -6.20 3.18 13.92
CA ALA A 297 -6.17 4.46 13.23
C ALA A 297 -7.29 4.61 12.19
N ARG A 298 -8.01 3.52 11.89
CA ARG A 298 -9.08 3.52 10.89
C ARG A 298 -10.46 3.81 11.52
N PRO A 299 -11.41 4.38 10.76
CA PRO A 299 -12.69 4.85 11.29
C PRO A 299 -13.74 3.74 11.51
N GLU A 300 -13.50 2.50 11.08
CA GLU A 300 -14.49 1.43 11.17
C GLU A 300 -14.82 1.06 12.63
N PRO A 301 -16.10 0.85 12.98
CA PRO A 301 -16.55 0.61 14.36
C PRO A 301 -16.32 -0.85 14.80
N VAL A 302 -15.10 -1.36 14.71
CA VAL A 302 -14.72 -2.75 15.03
C VAL A 302 -14.00 -2.82 16.37
N GLU A 303 -14.40 -3.74 17.27
CA GLU A 303 -13.65 -4.01 18.50
C GLU A 303 -12.35 -4.78 18.18
N ILE A 304 -11.21 -4.10 18.24
CA ILE A 304 -9.89 -4.70 18.01
C ILE A 304 -9.32 -5.21 19.34
N VAL A 305 -9.04 -6.52 19.42
CA VAL A 305 -8.54 -7.18 20.64
C VAL A 305 -7.16 -7.80 20.38
N PRO A 306 -6.05 -7.16 20.80
CA PRO A 306 -4.73 -7.77 20.72
C PRO A 306 -4.56 -8.87 21.77
N VAL A 307 -4.05 -10.03 21.37
CA VAL A 307 -3.82 -11.18 22.25
C VAL A 307 -2.41 -11.73 22.03
N ILE A 308 -1.57 -11.59 23.05
CA ILE A 308 -0.24 -12.21 23.06
C ILE A 308 -0.35 -13.63 23.59
N ALA A 309 -0.11 -14.63 22.74
CA ALA A 309 -0.17 -16.03 23.15
C ALA A 309 0.59 -16.96 22.19
N ASP A 310 1.02 -18.11 22.72
CA ASP A 310 1.53 -19.23 21.94
C ASP A 310 0.38 -20.21 21.69
N ILE A 311 0.16 -20.61 20.43
CA ILE A 311 -0.93 -21.52 20.04
C ILE A 311 -0.78 -22.92 20.67
N ARG A 312 0.41 -23.25 21.18
CA ARG A 312 0.71 -24.51 21.86
C ARG A 312 0.23 -24.52 23.32
N ASP A 313 -0.04 -23.36 23.91
CA ASP A 313 -0.52 -23.25 25.28
C ASP A 313 -2.03 -23.55 25.33
N ILE A 314 -2.37 -24.81 25.58
CA ILE A 314 -3.76 -25.30 25.61
C ILE A 314 -4.60 -24.56 26.65
N ILE A 315 -4.04 -24.26 27.82
CA ILE A 315 -4.77 -23.61 28.91
C ILE A 315 -5.14 -22.18 28.50
N ARG A 316 -4.16 -21.44 27.98
CA ARG A 316 -4.37 -20.07 27.49
C ARG A 316 -5.32 -20.05 26.29
N MET A 317 -5.16 -20.96 25.34
CA MET A 317 -6.03 -21.04 24.16
C MET A 317 -7.47 -21.36 24.56
N ARG A 318 -7.69 -22.30 25.49
CA ARG A 318 -9.02 -22.60 26.02
C ARG A 318 -9.67 -21.37 26.64
N ALA A 319 -8.95 -20.64 27.49
CA ALA A 319 -9.47 -19.41 28.12
C ALA A 319 -9.83 -18.33 27.08
N ILE A 320 -9.07 -18.23 25.99
CA ILE A 320 -9.35 -17.31 24.88
C ILE A 320 -10.62 -17.72 24.13
N PHE A 321 -10.75 -18.99 23.75
CA PHE A 321 -11.94 -19.50 23.06
C PHE A 321 -13.20 -19.37 23.93
N GLU A 322 -13.09 -19.68 25.22
CA GLU A 322 -14.20 -19.55 26.16
C GLU A 322 -14.65 -18.10 26.36
N LYS A 323 -13.69 -17.18 26.50
CA LYS A 323 -13.96 -15.75 26.71
C LYS A 323 -14.59 -15.10 25.48
N PHE A 324 -14.05 -15.37 24.30
CA PHE A 324 -14.41 -14.60 23.10
C PHE A 324 -15.35 -15.33 22.13
N LYS A 325 -15.43 -16.66 22.20
CA LYS A 325 -16.33 -17.51 21.37
C LYS A 325 -16.31 -17.10 19.88
N PRO A 326 -15.16 -17.23 19.20
CA PRO A 326 -15.06 -16.84 17.79
C PRO A 326 -16.00 -17.68 16.93
N SER A 327 -16.65 -17.08 15.94
CA SER A 327 -17.45 -17.81 14.94
C SER A 327 -16.61 -18.21 13.74
N THR A 328 -15.56 -17.44 13.44
CA THR A 328 -14.65 -17.68 12.31
C THR A 328 -13.19 -17.62 12.79
N VAL A 329 -12.39 -18.62 12.43
CA VAL A 329 -10.96 -18.69 12.78
C VAL A 329 -10.12 -18.76 11.52
N PHE A 330 -9.24 -17.77 11.33
CA PHE A 330 -8.17 -17.81 10.33
C PHE A 330 -6.84 -18.21 10.98
N HIS A 331 -6.35 -19.39 10.63
CA HIS A 331 -5.12 -19.95 11.15
C HIS A 331 -3.93 -19.67 10.24
N ALA A 332 -3.21 -18.56 10.50
CA ALA A 332 -2.00 -18.15 9.77
C ALA A 332 -0.70 -18.26 10.61
N ALA A 333 -0.76 -18.80 11.82
CA ALA A 333 0.41 -19.02 12.67
C ALA A 333 1.17 -20.28 12.23
N ALA A 334 2.38 -20.10 11.69
CA ALA A 334 3.29 -21.19 11.33
C ALA A 334 4.74 -20.70 11.23
N HIS A 335 5.70 -21.61 11.40
CA HIS A 335 7.07 -21.42 10.96
C HIS A 335 7.19 -21.77 9.47
N LYS A 336 7.76 -20.85 8.68
CA LYS A 336 7.81 -20.93 7.20
C LYS A 336 9.20 -21.11 6.61
N HIS A 337 10.27 -20.90 7.39
CA HIS A 337 11.63 -20.86 6.85
C HIS A 337 12.19 -22.27 6.72
N VAL A 338 12.25 -22.80 5.49
CA VAL A 338 12.75 -24.16 5.21
C VAL A 338 14.10 -24.42 5.88
N PRO A 339 15.17 -23.61 5.69
CA PRO A 339 16.47 -23.92 6.28
C PRO A 339 16.45 -23.96 7.81
N LEU A 340 15.66 -23.09 8.44
CA LEU A 340 15.55 -23.08 9.91
C LEU A 340 14.80 -24.32 10.40
N MET A 341 13.78 -24.78 9.67
CA MET A 341 12.98 -25.93 10.08
C MET A 341 13.65 -27.28 9.79
N GLU A 342 14.57 -27.34 8.83
CA GLU A 342 15.46 -28.49 8.68
C GLU A 342 16.37 -28.66 9.91
N CYS A 343 16.81 -27.56 10.51
CA CYS A 343 17.65 -27.59 11.71
C CYS A 343 16.87 -27.67 13.04
N ASN A 344 15.54 -27.50 13.03
CA ASN A 344 14.71 -27.42 14.23
C ASN A 344 13.42 -28.24 14.01
N VAL A 345 13.59 -29.55 13.84
CA VAL A 345 12.53 -30.46 13.37
C VAL A 345 11.41 -30.59 14.39
N THR A 346 11.77 -30.81 15.66
CA THR A 346 10.84 -30.90 16.79
C THR A 346 10.03 -29.62 16.96
N GLU A 347 10.65 -28.43 16.83
CA GLU A 347 9.94 -27.14 16.89
C GLU A 347 9.01 -26.95 15.69
N ALA A 348 9.42 -27.37 14.48
CA ALA A 348 8.57 -27.33 13.30
C ALA A 348 7.29 -28.15 13.51
N VAL A 349 7.41 -29.37 14.06
CA VAL A 349 6.26 -30.23 14.39
C VAL A 349 5.42 -29.64 15.53
N ALA A 350 6.07 -29.18 16.62
CA ALA A 350 5.38 -28.63 17.77
C ALA A 350 4.50 -27.43 17.39
N ASN A 351 5.02 -26.52 16.57
CA ASN A 351 4.28 -25.33 16.17
C ASN A 351 3.30 -25.60 15.02
N ASN A 352 3.76 -26.22 13.93
CA ASN A 352 2.95 -26.32 12.71
C ASN A 352 1.95 -27.48 12.73
N VAL A 353 2.21 -28.56 13.49
CA VAL A 353 1.31 -29.72 13.57
C VAL A 353 0.52 -29.69 14.87
N LEU A 354 1.21 -29.74 16.02
CA LEU A 354 0.54 -29.82 17.32
C LEU A 354 -0.18 -28.50 17.65
N GLY A 355 0.44 -27.36 17.37
CA GLY A 355 -0.20 -26.04 17.50
C GLY A 355 -1.46 -25.91 16.64
N THR A 356 -1.43 -26.36 15.38
CA THR A 356 -2.63 -26.41 14.53
C THR A 356 -3.69 -27.33 15.11
N ARG A 357 -3.32 -28.52 15.60
CA ARG A 357 -4.25 -29.46 16.25
C ARG A 357 -4.99 -28.79 17.41
N VAL A 358 -4.28 -28.05 18.28
CA VAL A 358 -4.90 -27.34 19.43
C VAL A 358 -5.98 -26.36 18.96
N ILE A 359 -5.67 -25.47 18.02
CA ILE A 359 -6.64 -24.46 17.56
C ILE A 359 -7.80 -25.14 16.82
N ALA A 360 -7.51 -26.15 16.01
CA ALA A 360 -8.52 -26.87 15.26
C ALA A 360 -9.48 -27.64 16.20
N GLU A 361 -8.98 -28.36 17.20
CA GLU A 361 -9.81 -29.07 18.19
C GLU A 361 -10.64 -28.11 19.06
N LEU A 362 -10.06 -26.97 19.48
CA LEU A 362 -10.82 -25.94 20.20
C LEU A 362 -11.91 -25.32 19.32
N SER A 363 -11.67 -25.21 18.02
CA SER A 363 -12.68 -24.70 17.09
C SER A 363 -13.90 -25.62 17.02
N HIS A 364 -13.67 -26.94 17.05
CA HIS A 364 -14.77 -27.89 17.19
C HIS A 364 -15.45 -27.78 18.56
N LEU A 365 -14.68 -27.77 19.65
CA LEU A 365 -15.21 -27.79 21.02
C LEU A 365 -16.10 -26.58 21.33
N TYR A 366 -15.78 -25.42 20.77
CA TYR A 366 -16.52 -24.17 20.96
C TYR A 366 -17.41 -23.82 19.75
N GLU A 367 -17.71 -24.80 18.89
CA GLU A 367 -18.68 -24.68 17.79
C GLU A 367 -18.41 -23.52 16.83
N VAL A 368 -17.13 -23.28 16.51
CA VAL A 368 -16.74 -22.34 15.45
C VAL A 368 -17.44 -22.75 14.15
N GLU A 369 -18.04 -21.80 13.45
CA GLU A 369 -18.76 -22.06 12.20
C GLU A 369 -17.78 -22.40 11.07
N THR A 370 -16.69 -21.63 10.94
CA THR A 370 -15.70 -21.78 9.87
C THR A 370 -14.26 -21.66 10.38
N PHE A 371 -13.44 -22.66 10.07
CA PHE A 371 -12.01 -22.68 10.35
C PHE A 371 -11.23 -22.73 9.04
N VAL A 372 -10.29 -21.79 8.88
CA VAL A 372 -9.48 -21.66 7.66
C VAL A 372 -8.01 -21.87 7.99
N LEU A 373 -7.41 -22.93 7.45
CA LEU A 373 -5.97 -23.16 7.48
C LEU A 373 -5.30 -22.44 6.29
N VAL A 374 -4.43 -21.48 6.58
CA VAL A 374 -3.51 -20.92 5.58
C VAL A 374 -2.41 -21.93 5.31
N SER A 375 -2.43 -22.58 4.14
CA SER A 375 -1.46 -23.60 3.72
C SER A 375 -0.50 -23.06 2.64
N SER A 376 0.32 -23.93 2.04
CA SER A 376 1.35 -23.58 1.05
C SER A 376 1.48 -24.68 0.00
N ASP A 377 1.88 -24.29 -1.20
CA ASP A 377 2.40 -25.19 -2.25
C ASP A 377 3.40 -26.24 -1.74
N LYS A 378 4.23 -25.89 -0.75
CA LYS A 378 5.23 -26.79 -0.15
C LYS A 378 4.66 -28.00 0.60
N ALA A 379 3.35 -28.00 0.88
CA ALA A 379 2.65 -29.17 1.41
C ALA A 379 2.43 -30.27 0.35
N VAL A 380 2.58 -29.93 -0.93
CA VAL A 380 2.43 -30.84 -2.07
C VAL A 380 3.73 -31.59 -2.29
N ASN A 381 3.70 -32.93 -2.27
CA ASN A 381 4.87 -33.81 -2.41
C ASN A 381 6.09 -33.26 -1.62
N PRO A 382 5.96 -33.10 -0.30
CA PRO A 382 6.91 -32.30 0.47
C PRO A 382 8.30 -32.94 0.49
N THR A 383 9.32 -32.13 0.19
CA THR A 383 10.74 -32.50 0.23
C THR A 383 11.48 -31.89 1.41
N SER A 384 10.78 -31.11 2.25
CA SER A 384 11.31 -30.42 3.42
C SER A 384 10.46 -30.71 4.66
N VAL A 385 11.07 -30.60 5.85
CA VAL A 385 10.38 -30.68 7.15
C VAL A 385 9.27 -29.65 7.24
N MET A 386 9.51 -28.42 6.78
CA MET A 386 8.48 -27.37 6.77
C MET A 386 7.27 -27.78 5.91
N GLY A 387 7.52 -28.27 4.69
CA GLY A 387 6.46 -28.77 3.81
C GLY A 387 5.70 -29.96 4.42
N ALA A 388 6.42 -30.92 5.00
CA ALA A 388 5.85 -32.11 5.62
C ALA A 388 4.96 -31.76 6.82
N THR A 389 5.38 -30.82 7.66
CA THR A 389 4.57 -30.35 8.79
C THR A 389 3.31 -29.61 8.33
N LYS A 390 3.38 -28.83 7.24
CA LYS A 390 2.18 -28.22 6.65
C LYS A 390 1.22 -29.25 6.05
N ARG A 391 1.74 -30.30 5.40
CA ARG A 391 0.92 -31.42 4.94
C ARG A 391 0.25 -32.16 6.10
N MET A 392 0.96 -32.38 7.21
CA MET A 392 0.38 -32.95 8.42
C MET A 392 -0.72 -32.07 9.01
N ALA A 393 -0.55 -30.75 9.00
CA ALA A 393 -1.57 -29.81 9.44
C ALA A 393 -2.85 -29.90 8.58
N GLU A 394 -2.72 -30.07 7.26
CA GLU A 394 -3.86 -30.30 6.37
C GLU A 394 -4.60 -31.61 6.72
N LEU A 395 -3.86 -32.71 6.95
CA LEU A 395 -4.46 -33.99 7.32
C LEU A 395 -5.24 -33.93 8.65
N VAL A 396 -4.72 -33.20 9.64
CA VAL A 396 -5.40 -32.96 10.92
C VAL A 396 -6.72 -32.21 10.70
N VAL A 397 -6.68 -31.15 9.90
CA VAL A 397 -7.86 -30.32 9.59
C VAL A 397 -8.91 -31.10 8.78
N GLN A 398 -8.47 -31.95 7.84
CA GLN A 398 -9.36 -32.81 7.07
C GLN A 398 -9.99 -33.94 7.90
N ASP A 399 -9.26 -34.56 8.84
CA ASP A 399 -9.84 -35.53 9.78
C ASP A 399 -10.96 -34.89 10.61
N LEU A 400 -10.72 -33.67 11.12
CA LEU A 400 -11.71 -32.91 11.88
C LEU A 400 -12.93 -32.54 11.03
N ALA A 401 -12.74 -32.15 9.77
CA ALA A 401 -13.82 -31.88 8.83
C ALA A 401 -14.80 -33.05 8.69
N ASN A 402 -14.30 -34.28 8.69
CA ASN A 402 -15.12 -35.47 8.49
C ASN A 402 -15.95 -35.89 9.71
N ARG A 403 -15.71 -35.31 10.89
CA ARG A 403 -16.29 -35.77 12.16
C ARG A 403 -16.93 -34.67 13.01
N THR A 404 -17.00 -33.45 12.51
CA THR A 404 -17.49 -32.29 13.25
C THR A 404 -18.40 -31.44 12.38
N SER A 405 -19.15 -30.53 13.00
CA SER A 405 -20.01 -29.57 12.31
C SER A 405 -19.28 -28.30 11.83
N THR A 406 -18.09 -28.03 12.36
CA THR A 406 -17.26 -26.89 11.94
C THR A 406 -16.79 -27.07 10.50
N LYS A 407 -16.96 -26.03 9.68
CA LYS A 407 -16.48 -26.04 8.29
C LYS A 407 -14.98 -25.80 8.27
N TYR A 408 -14.22 -26.88 8.16
CA TYR A 408 -12.77 -26.82 8.02
C TYR A 408 -12.38 -26.69 6.55
N VAL A 409 -11.58 -25.67 6.25
CA VAL A 409 -11.10 -25.37 4.91
C VAL A 409 -9.59 -25.16 4.96
N ALA A 410 -8.86 -25.65 3.97
CA ALA A 410 -7.45 -25.30 3.78
C ALA A 410 -7.26 -24.58 2.44
N VAL A 411 -6.41 -23.55 2.40
CA VAL A 411 -6.12 -22.80 1.17
C VAL A 411 -4.62 -22.84 0.89
N ARG A 412 -4.21 -23.42 -0.23
CA ARG A 412 -2.83 -23.45 -0.70
C ARG A 412 -2.57 -22.36 -1.72
N PHE A 413 -1.42 -21.74 -1.58
CA PHE A 413 -0.87 -20.79 -2.54
C PHE A 413 0.66 -20.84 -2.51
N GLY A 414 1.27 -20.28 -3.55
CA GLY A 414 2.72 -20.23 -3.69
C GLY A 414 3.37 -19.10 -2.90
N ASN A 415 4.50 -18.60 -3.39
CA ASN A 415 5.17 -17.50 -2.72
C ASN A 415 4.37 -16.20 -2.85
N VAL A 416 4.46 -15.36 -1.82
CA VAL A 416 3.91 -14.00 -1.86
C VAL A 416 5.05 -12.98 -1.83
N LEU A 417 4.91 -11.95 -2.65
CA LEU A 417 5.91 -10.90 -2.85
C LEU A 417 6.11 -10.09 -1.57
N ALA A 418 7.36 -9.64 -1.36
CA ALA A 418 7.78 -8.81 -0.24
C ALA A 418 7.42 -9.34 1.17
N SER A 419 7.14 -10.64 1.33
CA SER A 419 6.89 -11.20 2.67
C SER A 419 8.13 -11.14 3.55
N ARG A 420 7.92 -11.06 4.87
CA ARG A 420 9.00 -11.07 5.86
C ARG A 420 9.89 -12.29 5.64
N GLY A 421 11.21 -12.04 5.58
CA GLY A 421 12.24 -13.05 5.40
C GLY A 421 12.28 -13.72 4.02
N SER A 422 11.64 -13.14 2.99
CA SER A 422 11.74 -13.62 1.62
C SER A 422 13.06 -13.20 0.94
N VAL A 423 13.29 -13.72 -0.27
CA VAL A 423 14.54 -13.50 -1.01
C VAL A 423 14.74 -12.04 -1.46
N ILE A 424 13.66 -11.35 -1.83
CA ILE A 424 13.71 -9.96 -2.34
C ILE A 424 14.34 -9.00 -1.30
N PRO A 425 13.92 -8.99 -0.01
CA PRO A 425 14.59 -8.20 1.02
C PRO A 425 16.08 -8.52 1.21
N VAL A 426 16.48 -9.79 1.02
CA VAL A 426 17.89 -10.19 1.13
C VAL A 426 18.69 -9.60 -0.04
N TRP A 427 18.17 -9.73 -1.26
CA TRP A 427 18.81 -9.16 -2.45
C TRP A 427 18.88 -7.63 -2.41
N ARG A 428 17.83 -6.94 -1.94
CA ARG A 428 17.88 -5.47 -1.75
C ARG A 428 19.04 -5.06 -0.83
N LYS A 429 19.30 -5.83 0.23
CA LYS A 429 20.45 -5.59 1.12
C LYS A 429 21.78 -5.89 0.43
N GLN A 430 21.88 -7.01 -0.29
CA GLN A 430 23.08 -7.37 -1.04
C GLN A 430 23.43 -6.31 -2.09
N ILE A 431 22.44 -5.85 -2.86
CA ILE A 431 22.61 -4.79 -3.85
C ILE A 431 23.06 -3.48 -3.18
N ALA A 432 22.42 -3.09 -2.07
CA ALA A 432 22.82 -1.90 -1.31
C ALA A 432 24.25 -2.00 -0.73
N MET A 433 24.78 -3.21 -0.54
CA MET A 433 26.15 -3.47 -0.10
C MET A 433 27.16 -3.62 -1.26
N GLY A 434 26.72 -3.53 -2.52
CA GLY A 434 27.57 -3.68 -3.71
C GLY A 434 27.64 -5.10 -4.29
N GLY A 435 26.81 -6.03 -3.83
CA GLY A 435 26.76 -7.41 -4.31
C GLY A 435 27.80 -8.35 -3.67
N PRO A 436 27.92 -9.59 -4.17
CA PRO A 436 27.09 -10.20 -5.22
C PRO A 436 25.67 -10.53 -4.73
N VAL A 437 24.74 -10.66 -5.68
CA VAL A 437 23.39 -11.19 -5.41
C VAL A 437 23.45 -12.71 -5.46
N THR A 438 22.96 -13.38 -4.41
CA THR A 438 23.04 -14.84 -4.33
C THR A 438 21.77 -15.52 -4.85
N VAL A 439 21.93 -16.37 -5.86
CA VAL A 439 20.86 -17.17 -6.47
C VAL A 439 21.13 -18.65 -6.23
N THR A 440 20.13 -19.42 -5.81
CA THR A 440 20.34 -20.83 -5.46
C THR A 440 20.59 -21.71 -6.69
N HIS A 441 19.84 -21.50 -7.77
CA HIS A 441 20.01 -22.27 -9.00
C HIS A 441 19.52 -21.47 -10.22
N PRO A 442 20.21 -21.54 -11.39
CA PRO A 442 19.83 -20.78 -12.59
C PRO A 442 18.42 -21.14 -13.11
N GLU A 443 18.06 -22.42 -13.06
CA GLU A 443 16.75 -22.90 -13.53
C GLU A 443 15.65 -22.91 -12.46
N ALA A 444 15.89 -22.39 -11.24
CA ALA A 444 14.84 -22.38 -10.23
C ALA A 444 13.69 -21.44 -10.61
N THR A 445 12.45 -21.93 -10.56
CA THR A 445 11.25 -21.08 -10.75
C THR A 445 10.38 -21.07 -9.50
N ARG A 446 9.70 -19.96 -9.27
CA ARG A 446 8.69 -19.83 -8.21
C ARG A 446 7.47 -19.11 -8.74
N TYR A 447 6.33 -19.50 -8.20
CA TYR A 447 5.08 -18.79 -8.37
C TYR A 447 5.01 -17.60 -7.43
N PHE A 448 4.52 -16.46 -7.92
CA PHE A 448 4.37 -15.24 -7.13
C PHE A 448 2.95 -14.67 -7.23
N MET A 449 2.53 -14.08 -6.13
CA MET A 449 1.29 -13.34 -6.00
C MET A 449 1.50 -12.19 -5.00
N LEU A 450 0.71 -11.13 -5.09
CA LEU A 450 0.73 -10.08 -4.07
C LEU A 450 0.06 -10.57 -2.78
N ILE A 451 0.50 -10.07 -1.62
CA ILE A 451 -0.09 -10.43 -0.32
C ILE A 451 -1.59 -10.07 -0.28
N PRO A 452 -2.03 -8.85 -0.68
CA PRO A 452 -3.46 -8.53 -0.69
C PRO A 452 -4.28 -9.43 -1.62
N GLU A 453 -3.73 -9.79 -2.78
CA GLU A 453 -4.37 -10.69 -3.75
C GLU A 453 -4.55 -12.11 -3.17
N ALA A 454 -3.53 -12.64 -2.51
CA ALA A 454 -3.61 -13.95 -1.85
C ALA A 454 -4.66 -13.96 -0.76
N VAL A 455 -4.74 -12.91 0.06
CA VAL A 455 -5.73 -12.80 1.13
C VAL A 455 -7.15 -12.68 0.58
N GLN A 456 -7.35 -11.92 -0.49
CA GLN A 456 -8.64 -11.82 -1.17
C GLN A 456 -9.15 -13.19 -1.61
N LEU A 457 -8.30 -13.94 -2.30
CA LEU A 457 -8.62 -15.30 -2.73
C LEU A 457 -8.84 -16.27 -1.57
N ILE A 458 -8.12 -16.12 -0.44
CA ILE A 458 -8.36 -16.90 0.77
C ILE A 458 -9.76 -16.61 1.31
N LEU A 459 -10.16 -15.35 1.41
CA LEU A 459 -11.50 -14.96 1.88
C LEU A 459 -12.59 -15.50 0.93
N GLN A 460 -12.39 -15.35 -0.38
CA GLN A 460 -13.35 -15.83 -1.38
C GLN A 460 -13.43 -17.36 -1.43
N ALA A 461 -12.31 -18.07 -1.30
CA ALA A 461 -12.29 -19.53 -1.21
C ALA A 461 -13.00 -20.03 0.07
N THR A 462 -12.84 -19.30 1.17
CA THR A 462 -13.53 -19.61 2.44
C THR A 462 -15.05 -19.56 2.27
N ALA A 463 -15.58 -18.56 1.55
CA ALA A 463 -17.01 -18.45 1.27
C ALA A 463 -17.58 -19.65 0.49
N LEU A 464 -16.76 -20.34 -0.32
CA LEU A 464 -17.14 -21.52 -1.07
C LEU A 464 -17.11 -22.82 -0.25
N GLY A 465 -16.37 -22.84 0.86
CA GLY A 465 -16.12 -24.05 1.64
C GLY A 465 -17.37 -24.63 2.29
N LYS A 466 -17.61 -25.92 2.09
CA LYS A 466 -18.67 -26.68 2.78
C LYS A 466 -18.13 -27.56 3.90
N GLY A 467 -16.82 -27.72 3.98
CA GLY A 467 -16.09 -28.52 4.95
C GLY A 467 -15.30 -29.65 4.27
N GLY A 468 -14.00 -29.71 4.55
CA GLY A 468 -13.06 -30.74 4.10
C GLY A 468 -12.30 -30.41 2.82
N GLU A 469 -12.63 -29.30 2.15
CA GLU A 469 -11.98 -28.91 0.91
C GLU A 469 -10.57 -28.34 1.13
N ILE A 470 -9.67 -28.69 0.20
CA ILE A 470 -8.39 -28.00 0.01
C ILE A 470 -8.52 -27.17 -1.26
N PHE A 471 -8.59 -25.85 -1.09
CA PHE A 471 -8.55 -24.91 -2.21
C PHE A 471 -7.10 -24.67 -2.65
N VAL A 472 -6.92 -24.54 -3.95
CA VAL A 472 -5.65 -24.16 -4.57
C VAL A 472 -5.88 -22.91 -5.38
N LEU A 473 -5.10 -21.88 -5.10
CA LEU A 473 -5.19 -20.61 -5.80
C LEU A 473 -4.46 -20.70 -7.15
N ASP A 474 -5.03 -20.06 -8.17
CA ASP A 474 -4.33 -19.88 -9.44
C ASP A 474 -3.10 -18.99 -9.23
N MET A 475 -1.93 -19.59 -9.35
CA MET A 475 -0.66 -18.90 -9.18
C MET A 475 -0.03 -18.36 -10.48
N GLY A 476 -0.67 -18.61 -11.63
CA GLY A 476 -0.31 -18.02 -12.92
C GLY A 476 1.00 -18.59 -13.43
N GLU A 477 1.71 -17.81 -14.24
CA GLU A 477 2.97 -18.26 -14.82
C GLU A 477 4.10 -18.26 -13.77
N PRO A 478 4.89 -19.35 -13.68
CA PRO A 478 6.05 -19.38 -12.80
C PRO A 478 7.15 -18.44 -13.30
N VAL A 479 7.83 -17.78 -12.37
CA VAL A 479 8.91 -16.82 -12.66
C VAL A 479 10.26 -17.44 -12.35
N LYS A 480 11.22 -17.34 -13.27
CA LYS A 480 12.61 -17.74 -12.99
C LYS A 480 13.23 -16.81 -11.94
N ILE A 481 13.84 -17.41 -10.93
CA ILE A 481 14.50 -16.67 -9.83
C ILE A 481 15.69 -15.87 -10.35
N LEU A 482 16.40 -16.37 -11.37
CA LEU A 482 17.47 -15.62 -12.02
C LEU A 482 16.96 -14.35 -12.71
N ASP A 483 15.85 -14.44 -13.45
CA ASP A 483 15.25 -13.29 -14.13
C ASP A 483 14.81 -12.24 -13.10
N LEU A 484 14.20 -12.69 -12.00
CA LEU A 484 13.80 -11.84 -10.88
C LEU A 484 14.99 -11.11 -10.24
N ALA A 485 16.13 -11.79 -10.06
CA ALA A 485 17.35 -11.18 -9.53
C ALA A 485 17.90 -10.11 -10.48
N ASN A 486 17.97 -10.42 -11.78
CA ASN A 486 18.39 -9.47 -12.80
C ASN A 486 17.48 -8.24 -12.83
N ASP A 487 16.16 -8.44 -12.77
CA ASP A 487 15.19 -7.34 -12.76
C ASP A 487 15.37 -6.46 -11.53
N LEU A 488 15.58 -7.04 -10.35
CA LEU A 488 15.79 -6.27 -9.12
C LEU A 488 17.09 -5.44 -9.16
N ILE A 489 18.16 -5.97 -9.75
CA ILE A 489 19.41 -5.21 -9.97
C ILE A 489 19.14 -4.03 -10.91
N ARG A 490 18.47 -4.27 -12.04
CA ARG A 490 18.07 -3.21 -13.01
C ARG A 490 17.20 -2.14 -12.37
N PHE A 491 16.24 -2.54 -11.53
CA PHE A 491 15.39 -1.62 -10.77
C PHE A 491 16.16 -0.76 -9.76
N SER A 492 17.34 -1.22 -9.34
CA SER A 492 18.20 -0.44 -8.45
C SER A 492 19.08 0.56 -9.22
N GLY A 493 18.87 0.71 -10.53
CA GLY A 493 19.67 1.57 -11.41
C GLY A 493 21.02 0.97 -11.82
N LEU A 494 21.20 -0.35 -11.65
CA LEU A 494 22.47 -1.06 -11.84
C LEU A 494 22.36 -2.10 -12.95
N LYS A 495 23.48 -2.44 -13.59
CA LYS A 495 23.56 -3.42 -14.68
C LYS A 495 24.00 -4.79 -14.13
N PRO A 496 23.17 -5.84 -14.24
CA PRO A 496 23.57 -7.19 -13.84
C PRO A 496 24.81 -7.68 -14.61
N GLY A 497 25.77 -8.28 -13.91
CA GLY A 497 27.03 -8.77 -14.47
C GLY A 497 28.06 -7.69 -14.81
N VAL A 498 27.73 -6.41 -14.60
CA VAL A 498 28.66 -5.28 -14.77
C VAL A 498 28.83 -4.55 -13.45
N ASP A 499 27.73 -4.03 -12.89
CA ASP A 499 27.74 -3.31 -11.62
C ASP A 499 27.54 -4.24 -10.42
N ILE A 500 26.78 -5.32 -10.60
CA ILE A 500 26.48 -6.32 -9.57
C ILE A 500 26.61 -7.72 -10.16
N GLU A 501 27.50 -8.54 -9.59
CA GLU A 501 27.63 -9.96 -9.95
C GLU A 501 26.50 -10.81 -9.35
N ILE A 502 26.18 -11.92 -10.01
CA ILE A 502 25.26 -12.95 -9.51
C ILE A 502 26.07 -14.21 -9.19
N GLU A 503 26.02 -14.64 -7.94
CA GLU A 503 26.70 -15.85 -7.47
C GLU A 503 25.70 -17.00 -7.29
N PHE A 504 26.02 -18.15 -7.89
CA PHE A 504 25.21 -19.37 -7.73
C PHE A 504 25.66 -20.19 -6.52
N ILE A 505 24.82 -20.25 -5.49
CA ILE A 505 25.17 -20.88 -4.20
C ILE A 505 24.70 -22.34 -4.06
N GLY A 506 24.03 -22.88 -5.07
CA GLY A 506 23.44 -24.21 -5.04
C GLY A 506 22.07 -24.27 -4.32
N LEU A 507 21.34 -25.36 -4.54
CA LEU A 507 20.09 -25.63 -3.83
C LEU A 507 20.37 -26.00 -2.37
N ARG A 508 19.61 -25.42 -1.45
CA ARG A 508 19.70 -25.74 -0.03
C ARG A 508 18.97 -27.05 0.29
N PRO A 509 19.29 -27.71 1.42
CA PRO A 509 18.54 -28.89 1.87
C PRO A 509 17.02 -28.64 1.90
N GLY A 510 16.26 -29.59 1.34
CA GLY A 510 14.80 -29.54 1.26
C GLY A 510 14.22 -28.60 0.19
N GLU A 511 15.04 -27.77 -0.49
CA GLU A 511 14.59 -26.83 -1.52
C GLU A 511 14.35 -27.52 -2.87
N LYS A 512 13.21 -27.22 -3.49
CA LYS A 512 12.86 -27.74 -4.83
C LYS A 512 13.38 -26.85 -5.94
N LEU A 513 13.66 -27.43 -7.10
CA LEU A 513 13.96 -26.65 -8.30
C LEU A 513 12.69 -25.96 -8.83
N TYR A 514 11.59 -26.71 -8.89
CA TYR A 514 10.26 -26.25 -9.30
C TYR A 514 9.25 -26.59 -8.20
N GLU A 515 8.38 -25.63 -7.87
CA GLU A 515 7.27 -25.89 -6.94
C GLU A 515 6.09 -26.48 -7.72
N GLU A 516 5.32 -27.34 -7.05
CA GLU A 516 4.10 -27.95 -7.59
C GLU A 516 2.91 -27.38 -6.83
N LEU A 517 1.82 -27.06 -7.52
CA LEU A 517 0.62 -26.57 -6.86
C LEU A 517 -0.26 -27.71 -6.33
N LEU A 518 -0.18 -28.91 -6.93
CA LEU A 518 -0.98 -30.10 -6.62
C LEU A 518 -0.26 -31.42 -6.89
N THR A 519 -0.73 -32.50 -6.25
CA THR A 519 -0.31 -33.87 -6.59
C THR A 519 -1.14 -34.40 -7.77
N ARG A 520 -0.64 -35.44 -8.45
CA ARG A 520 -1.36 -36.12 -9.54
C ARG A 520 -2.69 -36.73 -9.09
N GLU A 521 -2.79 -37.11 -7.82
CA GLU A 521 -3.93 -37.83 -7.25
C GLU A 521 -5.07 -36.89 -6.81
N GLU A 522 -4.74 -35.65 -6.41
CA GLU A 522 -5.73 -34.68 -5.94
C GLU A 522 -6.59 -34.11 -7.09
N GLY A 523 -6.01 -33.96 -8.30
CA GLY A 523 -6.68 -33.38 -9.47
C GLY A 523 -7.19 -31.94 -9.24
N LEU A 524 -7.75 -31.31 -10.28
CA LEU A 524 -8.39 -29.99 -10.15
C LEU A 524 -9.82 -30.02 -10.64
N THR A 525 -10.73 -29.55 -9.79
CA THR A 525 -12.06 -29.14 -10.21
C THR A 525 -12.12 -27.61 -10.15
N LYS A 526 -12.53 -26.97 -11.25
CA LYS A 526 -12.79 -25.52 -11.25
C LYS A 526 -13.95 -25.22 -10.31
N THR A 527 -13.84 -24.12 -9.57
CA THR A 527 -14.97 -23.57 -8.83
C THR A 527 -15.78 -22.61 -9.71
N VAL A 528 -16.77 -21.92 -9.12
CA VAL A 528 -17.45 -20.80 -9.76
C VAL A 528 -16.54 -19.60 -10.02
N TYR A 529 -15.36 -19.55 -9.39
CA TYR A 529 -14.36 -18.51 -9.58
C TYR A 529 -13.15 -19.07 -10.33
N ASP A 530 -12.76 -18.43 -11.44
CA ASP A 530 -11.71 -18.92 -12.34
C ASP A 530 -10.34 -19.08 -11.67
N LYS A 531 -10.06 -18.26 -10.64
CA LYS A 531 -8.78 -18.23 -9.93
C LYS A 531 -8.72 -19.16 -8.70
N ILE A 532 -9.78 -19.94 -8.47
CA ILE A 532 -9.89 -20.84 -7.31
C ILE A 532 -10.25 -22.23 -7.79
N PHE A 533 -9.43 -23.20 -7.42
CA PHE A 533 -9.67 -24.61 -7.70
C PHE A 533 -9.85 -25.39 -6.40
N VAL A 534 -10.53 -26.53 -6.48
CA VAL A 534 -10.68 -27.47 -5.35
C VAL A 534 -9.98 -28.78 -5.69
N GLY A 535 -9.07 -29.20 -4.81
CA GLY A 535 -8.48 -30.53 -4.83
C GLY A 535 -9.42 -31.57 -4.22
N LYS A 536 -9.43 -32.78 -4.76
CA LYS A 536 -10.24 -33.87 -4.19
C LYS A 536 -9.64 -34.30 -2.84
N PRO A 537 -10.45 -34.38 -1.76
CA PRO A 537 -10.00 -34.95 -0.51
C PRO A 537 -9.56 -36.40 -0.72
N GLN A 538 -8.38 -36.75 -0.24
CA GLN A 538 -7.95 -38.15 -0.19
C GLN A 538 -8.56 -38.83 1.05
N PRO A 539 -8.93 -40.13 0.97
CA PRO A 539 -9.42 -40.85 2.12
C PRO A 539 -8.31 -40.97 3.17
N ILE A 540 -8.62 -40.53 4.40
CA ILE A 540 -7.68 -40.52 5.52
C ILE A 540 -7.94 -41.75 6.39
N ASN A 541 -6.91 -42.58 6.61
CA ASN A 541 -6.97 -43.61 7.64
C ASN A 541 -6.74 -42.96 9.02
N ARG A 542 -7.83 -42.82 9.77
CA ARG A 542 -7.84 -42.14 11.07
C ARG A 542 -6.97 -42.80 12.12
N GLU A 543 -6.99 -44.12 12.21
CA GLU A 543 -6.17 -44.86 13.20
C GLU A 543 -4.69 -44.65 12.90
N GLN A 544 -4.33 -44.70 11.62
CA GLN A 544 -2.98 -44.44 11.16
C GLN A 544 -2.54 -42.99 11.45
N LEU A 545 -3.41 -42.00 11.17
CA LEU A 545 -3.14 -40.58 11.45
C LEU A 545 -2.98 -40.32 12.95
N GLY A 546 -3.86 -40.87 13.79
CA GLY A 546 -3.75 -40.78 15.25
C GLY A 546 -2.42 -41.34 15.76
N GLY A 547 -2.05 -42.54 15.29
CA GLY A 547 -0.76 -43.15 15.62
C GLY A 547 0.45 -42.33 15.15
N TYR A 548 0.37 -41.66 14.00
CA TYR A 548 1.41 -40.74 13.54
C TYR A 548 1.55 -39.54 14.48
N ILE A 549 0.44 -38.89 14.83
CA ILE A 549 0.44 -37.71 15.69
C ILE A 549 1.00 -38.07 17.08
N GLU A 550 0.61 -39.20 17.65
CA GLU A 550 1.12 -39.66 18.96
C GLU A 550 2.63 -39.89 18.93
N ARG A 551 3.17 -40.51 17.86
CA ARG A 551 4.61 -40.72 17.71
C ARG A 551 5.36 -39.41 17.55
N LEU A 552 4.83 -38.49 16.76
CA LEU A 552 5.39 -37.14 16.60
C LEU A 552 5.38 -36.38 17.94
N GLU A 553 4.27 -36.43 18.68
CA GLU A 553 4.13 -35.80 19.99
C GLU A 553 5.14 -36.35 21.01
N LYS A 554 5.31 -37.68 21.08
CA LYS A 554 6.35 -38.30 21.91
C LYS A 554 7.76 -37.86 21.49
N GLY A 555 8.03 -37.79 20.19
CA GLY A 555 9.32 -37.32 19.67
C GLY A 555 9.60 -35.87 20.07
N VAL A 556 8.59 -34.98 19.99
CA VAL A 556 8.70 -33.60 20.47
C VAL A 556 8.96 -33.53 21.97
N GLN A 557 8.23 -34.31 22.78
CA GLN A 557 8.42 -34.34 24.25
C GLN A 557 9.82 -34.83 24.66
N ASN A 558 10.41 -35.73 23.87
CA ASN A 558 11.75 -36.25 24.10
C ASN A 558 12.86 -35.42 23.42
N ALA A 559 12.52 -34.33 22.73
CA ALA A 559 13.44 -33.52 21.91
C ALA A 559 14.25 -34.36 20.89
N ASP A 560 13.61 -35.37 20.28
CA ASP A 560 14.25 -36.30 19.34
C ASP A 560 14.05 -35.83 17.89
N ASP A 561 14.88 -34.88 17.43
CA ASP A 561 14.80 -34.35 16.06
C ASP A 561 14.98 -35.45 15.00
N MET A 562 15.86 -36.43 15.23
CA MET A 562 16.15 -37.51 14.28
C MET A 562 14.98 -38.48 14.17
N GLY A 563 14.40 -38.89 15.31
CA GLY A 563 13.22 -39.74 15.32
C GLY A 563 12.01 -39.06 14.70
N VAL A 564 11.78 -37.78 15.01
CA VAL A 564 10.71 -36.98 14.40
C VAL A 564 10.90 -36.83 12.90
N HIS A 565 12.14 -36.56 12.44
CA HIS A 565 12.45 -36.48 11.01
C HIS A 565 12.17 -37.82 10.31
N ALA A 566 12.59 -38.95 10.91
CA ALA A 566 12.35 -40.27 10.36
C ALA A 566 10.85 -40.60 10.28
N GLU A 567 10.06 -40.23 11.30
CA GLU A 567 8.61 -40.41 11.28
C GLU A 567 7.94 -39.53 10.22
N LEU A 568 8.30 -38.23 10.13
CA LEU A 568 7.81 -37.35 9.07
C LEU A 568 8.12 -37.93 7.69
N ASN A 569 9.35 -38.44 7.49
CA ASN A 569 9.76 -39.02 6.23
C ASN A 569 8.88 -40.23 5.84
N LYS A 570 8.57 -41.11 6.80
CA LYS A 570 7.65 -42.23 6.56
C LYS A 570 6.25 -41.75 6.16
N ILE A 571 5.73 -40.71 6.83
CA ILE A 571 4.38 -40.20 6.58
C ILE A 571 4.26 -39.60 5.17
N VAL A 572 5.30 -38.93 4.70
CA VAL A 572 5.30 -38.29 3.38
C VAL A 572 5.88 -39.17 2.27
N GLY A 573 6.01 -40.48 2.49
CA GLY A 573 6.38 -41.44 1.45
C GLY A 573 7.88 -41.55 1.15
N GLY A 574 8.76 -41.14 2.06
CA GLY A 574 10.21 -41.33 1.95
C GLY A 574 10.95 -40.22 1.19
N CYS A 575 10.30 -39.08 0.93
CA CYS A 575 10.84 -37.99 0.10
C CYS A 575 11.72 -36.98 0.86
N LEU A 576 11.83 -37.06 2.19
CA LEU A 576 12.71 -36.19 2.97
C LEU A 576 14.13 -36.76 2.96
N LYS A 577 15.06 -36.01 2.37
CA LYS A 577 16.49 -36.35 2.45
C LYS A 577 17.00 -36.00 3.86
N PRO A 578 17.83 -36.84 4.50
CA PRO A 578 18.51 -36.45 5.73
C PRO A 578 19.30 -35.17 5.45
N GLY A 579 19.13 -34.14 6.27
CA GLY A 579 20.05 -33.00 6.25
C GLY A 579 21.47 -33.53 6.51
N GLU A 580 22.41 -33.23 5.62
CA GLU A 580 23.83 -33.45 5.91
C GLU A 580 24.22 -32.56 7.10
N THR A 581 24.08 -33.08 8.32
CA THR A 581 24.77 -32.54 9.50
C THR A 581 26.25 -32.92 9.41
N GLU A 582 26.93 -32.53 8.33
CA GLU A 582 28.38 -32.39 8.36
C GLU A 582 28.71 -30.96 8.76
N SER A 583 29.41 -30.88 9.88
CA SER A 583 30.10 -29.71 10.42
C SER A 583 30.92 -28.98 9.34
N LYS A 584 30.29 -28.14 8.54
CA LYS A 584 30.95 -26.97 7.96
C LYS A 584 30.79 -25.85 8.96
N THR A 585 31.81 -25.74 9.81
CA THR A 585 32.13 -24.54 10.58
C THR A 585 31.87 -23.34 9.69
N TYR A 586 30.84 -22.55 10.02
CA TYR A 586 30.66 -21.23 9.42
C TYR A 586 31.90 -20.42 9.79
N GLY A 587 32.84 -20.34 8.85
CA GLY A 587 33.96 -19.41 8.94
C GLY A 587 33.39 -18.01 8.92
N LEU A 588 33.28 -17.40 10.11
CA LEU A 588 33.24 -15.97 10.25
C LEU A 588 34.62 -15.45 9.83
N ASN A 589 34.71 -14.91 8.63
CA ASN A 589 35.67 -13.86 8.26
C ASN A 589 34.88 -12.67 7.74
#